data_AF-A0A1M5JPT7-F1
#
_entry.id   AF-A0A1M5JPT7-F1
#
_cell.length_a   1.000
_cell.length_b   1.000
_cell.length_c   1.000
_cell.angle_alpha   90.00
_cell.angle_beta   90.00
_cell.angle_gamma   90.00
#
_symmetry.space_group_name_H-M   'P 1'
#
loop_
_entity.id
_entity.type
_entity.pdbx_description
1 polymer ?
#
loop_
_entity_poly.entity_id
_entity_poly.type
_entity_poly.pdbx_seq_one_letter_code
_entity_poly.pdbx_strand_id
1 'polypeptide(L)'
;MDPATSLIAYKQNKSAKRYFTAEDDGLSRKWEGRVWLNPPYSNPLIQQFMLKMAEHNNGIALVFAKIEAKWFHDIVLRHATAIKFLYNRVRFYKPDGTQGLQPRNGSMLVAYGKGNAGILMNNTLEGKFLLL
;
A
#
# COMPACT_ATOMS: atom_id res chain seq x y z
N MET A 1 5.47 -1.56 10.35
CA MET A 1 6.33 -0.46 9.90
C MET A 1 5.68 0.20 8.69
N ASP A 2 5.90 1.50 8.49
CA ASP A 2 5.51 2.22 7.27
C ASP A 2 6.77 2.79 6.57
N PRO A 3 7.27 2.18 5.50
CA PRO A 3 8.56 2.53 4.92
C PRO A 3 8.48 3.68 3.91
N ALA A 4 7.33 4.31 3.72
CA ALA A 4 7.11 5.28 2.65
C ALA A 4 6.22 6.47 3.08
N THR A 5 6.18 6.76 4.37
CA THR A 5 5.30 7.82 4.89
C THR A 5 5.90 9.21 4.71
N SER A 6 5.09 10.24 4.93
CA SER A 6 5.58 11.61 5.14
C SER A 6 5.36 11.99 6.60
N LEU A 7 6.14 12.95 7.10
CA LEU A 7 5.95 13.47 8.47
C LEU A 7 4.53 14.00 8.70
N ILE A 8 3.93 14.59 7.67
CA ILE A 8 2.58 15.15 7.72
C ILE A 8 1.54 14.03 7.84
N ALA A 9 1.64 13.01 6.97
CA ALA A 9 0.74 11.87 7.01
C ALA A 9 0.86 11.11 8.34
N TYR A 10 2.10 10.87 8.81
CA TYR A 10 2.35 10.19 10.07
C TYR A 10 1.77 10.94 11.28
N LYS A 11 1.91 12.27 11.33
CA LYS A 11 1.31 13.08 12.40
C LYS A 11 -0.21 12.96 12.46
N GLN A 12 -0.87 12.73 11.32
CA GLN A 12 -2.32 12.59 11.25
C GLN A 12 -2.80 11.18 11.60
N ASN A 13 -2.21 10.15 10.98
CA ASN A 13 -2.75 8.79 11.04
C ASN A 13 -1.96 7.83 11.93
N LYS A 14 -0.71 8.17 12.29
CA LYS A 14 0.22 7.31 13.04
C LYS A 14 0.23 5.86 12.50
N SER A 15 0.33 5.74 11.18
CA SER A 15 0.14 4.49 10.42
C SER A 15 0.89 3.27 10.97
N ALA A 16 2.07 3.45 11.56
CA ALA A 16 2.85 2.38 12.17
C ALA A 16 3.75 2.86 13.32
N LYS A 17 4.11 1.95 14.25
CA LYS A 17 5.04 2.23 15.36
C LYS A 17 6.46 2.65 14.92
N ARG A 18 6.88 2.22 13.73
CA ARG A 18 8.16 2.55 13.10
C ARG A 18 7.88 2.94 11.66
N TYR A 19 8.56 3.96 11.17
CA TYR A 19 8.37 4.46 9.81
C TYR A 19 9.67 5.01 9.24
N PHE A 20 9.69 5.18 7.91
CA PHE A 20 10.73 5.88 7.17
C PHE A 20 10.09 6.96 6.32
N THR A 21 10.77 8.09 6.19
CA THR A 21 10.40 9.17 5.28
C THR A 21 11.23 9.12 3.99
N ALA A 22 11.02 10.10 3.11
CA ALA A 22 11.81 10.22 1.89
C ALA A 22 13.31 10.40 2.21
N GLU A 23 13.65 11.13 3.27
CA GLU A 23 15.03 11.38 3.72
C GLU A 23 15.73 10.11 4.23
N ASP A 24 14.95 9.17 4.79
CA ASP A 24 15.50 7.91 5.29
C ASP A 24 15.82 6.90 4.17
N ASP A 25 15.26 7.10 2.97
CA ASP A 25 15.22 6.15 1.86
C ASP A 25 14.77 4.75 2.30
N GLY A 26 13.47 4.58 2.50
CA GLY A 26 12.89 3.32 2.96
C GLY A 26 13.18 2.09 2.09
N LEU A 27 13.60 2.26 0.83
CA LEU A 27 14.01 1.13 -0.03
C LEU A 27 15.39 0.60 0.37
N SER A 28 16.31 1.46 0.80
CA SER A 28 17.65 1.05 1.29
C SER A 28 17.61 0.38 2.66
N ARG A 29 16.51 0.54 3.42
CA ARG A 29 16.40 0.04 4.79
C ARG A 29 15.90 -1.40 4.87
N LYS A 30 16.23 -2.06 5.99
CA LYS A 30 15.63 -3.34 6.37
C LYS A 30 14.20 -3.12 6.86
N TRP A 31 13.26 -3.92 6.35
CA TRP A 31 11.87 -3.92 6.81
C TRP A 31 11.66 -4.99 7.87
N GLU A 32 10.90 -4.66 8.91
CA GLU A 32 10.67 -5.55 10.05
C GLU A 32 9.20 -5.55 10.49
N GLY A 33 8.71 -6.72 10.90
CA GLY A 33 7.33 -6.92 11.31
C GLY A 33 6.32 -6.75 10.16
N ARG A 34 5.05 -6.53 10.50
CA ARG A 34 4.00 -6.26 9.50
C ARG A 34 4.19 -4.87 8.90
N VAL A 35 4.20 -4.77 7.56
CA VAL A 35 4.30 -3.51 6.84
C VAL A 35 2.92 -2.99 6.44
N TRP A 36 2.68 -1.71 6.68
CA TRP A 36 1.65 -0.92 5.99
C TRP A 36 2.38 -0.07 4.94
N LEU A 37 2.00 -0.20 3.67
CA LEU A 37 2.70 0.47 2.58
C LEU A 37 1.71 1.33 1.79
N ASN A 38 1.93 2.64 1.78
CA ASN A 38 1.32 3.55 0.83
C ASN A 38 2.46 4.18 0.01
N PRO A 39 2.95 3.50 -1.04
CA PRO A 39 4.16 3.88 -1.74
C PRO A 39 3.95 5.16 -2.58
N PRO A 40 5.03 5.84 -3.01
CA PRO A 40 4.92 6.85 -4.05
C PRO A 40 4.37 6.22 -5.34
N TYR A 41 3.31 6.78 -5.91
CA TYR A 41 2.62 6.23 -7.10
C TYR A 41 3.29 6.59 -8.44
N SER A 42 4.55 7.02 -8.40
CA SER A 42 5.36 7.33 -9.57
C SER A 42 6.27 6.16 -9.95
N ASN A 43 6.50 5.99 -11.25
CA ASN A 43 7.57 5.11 -11.72
C ASN A 43 8.94 5.82 -11.53
N PRO A 44 10.00 5.08 -11.17
CA PRO A 44 10.05 3.64 -10.93
C PRO A 44 9.70 3.22 -9.48
N LEU A 45 9.46 4.18 -8.58
CA LEU A 45 9.35 3.94 -7.14
C LEU A 45 8.22 2.96 -6.77
N ILE A 46 7.03 3.08 -7.38
CA ILE A 46 5.92 2.15 -7.11
C ILE A 46 6.34 0.69 -7.32
N GLN A 47 7.06 0.42 -8.41
CA GLN A 47 7.51 -0.93 -8.75
C GLN A 47 8.55 -1.43 -7.74
N GLN A 48 9.51 -0.59 -7.36
CA GLN A 48 10.56 -0.94 -6.39
C GLN A 48 9.98 -1.25 -5.00
N PHE A 49 9.05 -0.42 -4.52
CA PHE A 49 8.39 -0.66 -3.23
C PHE A 49 7.50 -1.90 -3.26
N MET A 50 6.76 -2.14 -4.34
CA MET A 50 5.92 -3.34 -4.47
C MET A 50 6.77 -4.62 -4.58
N LEU A 51 7.92 -4.57 -5.27
CA LEU A 51 8.85 -5.69 -5.32
C LEU A 51 9.40 -6.02 -3.92
N LYS A 52 9.86 -5.01 -3.18
CA LYS A 52 10.36 -5.19 -1.82
C LYS A 52 9.27 -5.68 -0.85
N MET A 53 8.01 -5.26 -1.03
CA MET A 53 6.88 -5.82 -0.28
C MET A 53 6.65 -7.30 -0.59
N ALA A 54 6.75 -7.70 -1.86
CA ALA A 54 6.63 -9.09 -2.26
C ALA A 54 7.73 -9.96 -1.64
N GLU A 55 8.97 -9.49 -1.63
CA GLU A 55 10.11 -10.14 -0.98
C GLU A 55 9.93 -10.24 0.53
N HIS A 56 9.44 -9.17 1.18
CA HIS A 56 9.17 -9.13 2.62
C HIS A 56 8.03 -10.05 3.05
N ASN A 57 7.05 -10.27 2.16
CA ASN A 57 5.92 -11.18 2.30
C ASN A 57 5.12 -11.07 3.62
N ASN A 58 5.06 -9.88 4.21
CA ASN A 58 4.33 -9.63 5.45
C ASN A 58 3.85 -8.18 5.54
N GLY A 59 2.78 -7.86 4.81
CA GLY A 59 2.18 -6.55 4.89
C GLY A 59 0.91 -6.37 4.05
N ILE A 60 0.40 -5.14 4.07
CA ILE A 60 -0.70 -4.68 3.24
C ILE A 60 -0.24 -3.40 2.53
N ALA A 61 -0.39 -3.38 1.21
CA ALA A 61 -0.13 -2.21 0.38
C ALA A 61 -1.44 -1.56 -0.08
N LEU A 62 -1.56 -0.24 0.09
CA LEU A 62 -2.59 0.59 -0.55
C LEU A 62 -2.02 1.14 -1.86
N VAL A 63 -2.66 0.82 -2.97
CA VAL A 63 -2.26 1.26 -4.30
C VAL A 63 -3.48 1.58 -5.16
N PHE A 64 -3.28 2.30 -6.25
CA PHE A 64 -4.32 2.43 -7.27
C PHE A 64 -4.61 1.09 -7.94
N ALA A 65 -5.88 0.84 -8.26
CA ALA A 65 -6.33 -0.33 -9.02
C ALA A 65 -5.98 -0.18 -10.51
N LYS A 66 -4.68 -0.16 -10.82
CA LYS A 66 -4.13 -0.13 -12.17
C LYS A 66 -3.83 -1.55 -12.63
N ILE A 67 -4.90 -2.31 -12.88
CA ILE A 67 -4.79 -3.74 -13.22
C ILE A 67 -4.08 -3.97 -14.56
N GLU A 68 -4.02 -2.95 -15.42
CA GLU A 68 -3.30 -2.94 -16.70
C GLU A 68 -1.79 -2.73 -16.55
N ALA A 69 -1.32 -2.29 -15.38
CA ALA A 69 0.08 -1.90 -15.20
C ALA A 69 0.99 -3.14 -15.15
N LYS A 70 2.16 -3.05 -15.80
CA LYS A 70 3.16 -4.13 -15.81
C LYS A 70 3.53 -4.62 -14.40
N TRP A 71 3.74 -3.72 -13.45
CA TRP A 71 4.06 -4.07 -12.06
C TRP A 71 2.94 -4.85 -11.37
N PHE A 72 1.68 -4.62 -11.75
CA PHE A 72 0.56 -5.37 -11.20
C PHE A 72 0.63 -6.84 -11.63
N HIS A 73 0.83 -7.09 -12.93
CA HIS A 73 0.97 -8.44 -13.44
C HIS A 73 2.24 -9.15 -12.95
N ASP A 74 3.38 -8.47 -13.05
CA ASP A 74 4.67 -9.10 -12.79
C ASP A 74 4.98 -9.25 -11.30
N ILE A 75 4.36 -8.45 -10.43
CA ILE A 75 4.64 -8.47 -8.99
C ILE A 75 3.40 -8.88 -8.19
N VAL A 76 2.28 -8.16 -8.35
CA VAL A 76 1.10 -8.40 -7.50
C VAL A 76 0.48 -9.76 -7.80
N LEU A 77 0.12 -10.05 -9.05
CA LEU A 77 -0.52 -11.33 -9.40
C LEU A 77 0.37 -12.55 -9.18
N ARG A 78 1.70 -12.38 -9.14
CA ARG A 78 2.65 -13.48 -8.93
C ARG A 78 2.94 -13.78 -7.46
N HIS A 79 2.84 -12.79 -6.58
CA HIS A 79 3.38 -12.89 -5.22
C HIS A 79 2.41 -12.52 -4.10
N ALA A 80 1.35 -11.76 -4.40
CA ALA A 80 0.38 -11.40 -3.37
C ALA A 80 -0.47 -12.61 -2.96
N THR A 81 -0.90 -12.64 -1.70
CA THR A 81 -1.80 -13.67 -1.17
C THR A 81 -3.27 -13.33 -1.44
N ALA A 82 -3.62 -12.05 -1.39
CA ALA A 82 -4.99 -11.61 -1.64
C ALA A 82 -5.05 -10.15 -2.06
N ILE A 83 -6.15 -9.76 -2.70
CA ILE A 83 -6.47 -8.39 -3.06
C ILE A 83 -7.87 -8.06 -2.53
N LYS A 84 -8.07 -6.84 -2.03
CA LYS A 84 -9.39 -6.25 -1.84
C LYS A 84 -9.54 -5.03 -2.73
N PHE A 85 -10.36 -5.15 -3.77
CA PHE A 85 -10.75 -4.03 -4.63
C PHE A 85 -11.77 -3.19 -3.87
N LEU A 86 -11.42 -1.94 -3.55
CA LEU A 86 -12.29 -1.07 -2.77
C LEU A 86 -13.41 -0.53 -3.65
N TYR A 87 -14.64 -0.50 -3.11
CA TYR A 87 -15.79 0.07 -3.80
C TYR A 87 -15.67 1.60 -3.88
N ASN A 88 -15.30 2.23 -2.75
CA ASN A 88 -15.14 3.67 -2.65
C ASN A 88 -13.71 4.11 -2.98
N ARG A 89 -13.58 5.29 -3.61
CA ARG A 89 -12.27 5.87 -3.93
C ARG A 89 -11.66 6.54 -2.70
N VAL A 90 -10.40 6.23 -2.41
CA VAL A 90 -9.64 6.81 -1.29
C VAL A 90 -9.23 8.24 -1.62
N ARG A 91 -9.72 9.23 -0.87
CA ARG A 91 -9.29 10.63 -0.98
C ARG A 91 -8.00 10.84 -0.20
N PHE A 92 -7.01 11.43 -0.85
CA PHE A 92 -5.73 11.77 -0.22
C PHE A 92 -5.71 13.22 0.22
N TYR A 93 -5.08 13.50 1.35
CA TYR A 93 -4.81 14.86 1.79
C TYR A 93 -3.60 15.44 1.05
N LYS A 94 -3.63 16.75 0.81
CA LYS A 94 -2.49 17.52 0.31
C LYS A 94 -1.49 17.78 1.45
N PRO A 95 -0.26 18.22 1.14
CA PRO A 95 0.72 18.58 2.17
C PRO A 95 0.23 19.67 3.13
N ASP A 96 -0.61 20.59 2.68
CA ASP A 96 -1.23 21.63 3.52
C ASP A 96 -2.35 21.10 4.44
N GLY A 97 -2.65 19.80 4.42
CA GLY A 97 -3.70 19.16 5.20
C GLY A 97 -5.10 19.30 4.63
N THR A 98 -5.28 20.02 3.51
CA THR A 98 -6.59 20.11 2.84
C THR A 98 -6.89 18.81 2.09
N GLN A 99 -8.17 18.46 2.00
CA GLN A 99 -8.57 17.26 1.27
C GLN A 99 -8.34 17.46 -0.23
N GLY A 100 -7.72 16.46 -0.87
CA GLY A 100 -7.56 16.43 -2.32
C GLY A 100 -8.90 16.34 -3.05
N LEU A 101 -8.83 16.59 -4.36
CA LEU A 101 -9.97 16.40 -5.26
C LEU A 101 -10.36 14.93 -5.35
N GLN A 102 -11.51 14.66 -5.99
CA GLN A 102 -11.95 13.28 -6.21
C GLN A 102 -10.86 12.50 -7.00
N PRO A 103 -10.42 11.33 -6.50
CA PRO A 103 -9.41 10.52 -7.18
C PRO A 103 -9.96 10.05 -8.53
N ARG A 104 -9.12 10.08 -9.58
CA ARG A 104 -9.50 9.55 -10.90
C ARG A 104 -9.51 8.01 -10.92
N ASN A 105 -8.61 7.39 -10.16
CA ASN A 105 -8.42 5.94 -10.14
C ASN A 105 -9.13 5.31 -8.94
N GLY A 106 -9.59 4.06 -9.11
CA GLY A 106 -9.96 3.20 -7.99
C GLY A 106 -8.75 2.84 -7.12
N SER A 107 -8.99 2.31 -5.93
CA SER A 107 -7.94 1.87 -5.01
C SER A 107 -8.13 0.41 -4.65
N MET A 108 -7.04 -0.27 -4.34
CA MET A 108 -7.06 -1.64 -3.85
C MET A 108 -6.07 -1.80 -2.70
N LEU A 109 -6.38 -2.76 -1.83
CA LEU A 109 -5.47 -3.24 -0.82
C LEU A 109 -4.90 -4.58 -1.29
N VAL A 110 -3.57 -4.72 -1.28
CA VAL A 110 -2.87 -5.94 -1.66
C VAL A 110 -2.22 -6.52 -0.41
N ALA A 111 -2.59 -7.75 -0.04
CA ALA A 111 -2.03 -8.43 1.12
C ALA A 111 -0.98 -9.45 0.73
N TYR A 112 0.11 -9.45 1.50
CA TYR A 112 1.18 -10.45 1.44
C TYR A 112 1.25 -11.20 2.76
N GLY A 113 1.10 -12.52 2.71
CA GLY A 113 1.01 -13.42 3.86
C GLY A 113 -0.42 -13.65 4.36
N LYS A 114 -0.71 -14.89 4.78
CA LYS A 114 -2.04 -15.37 5.19
C LYS A 114 -2.69 -14.51 6.28
N GLY A 115 -1.91 -14.06 7.27
CA GLY A 115 -2.42 -13.20 8.34
C GLY A 115 -2.92 -11.84 7.83
N ASN A 116 -2.28 -11.28 6.81
CA ASN A 116 -2.69 -10.01 6.20
C ASN A 116 -3.89 -10.21 5.26
N ALA A 117 -3.96 -11.34 4.55
CA ALA A 117 -5.14 -11.72 3.77
C ALA A 117 -6.38 -11.89 4.67
N GLY A 118 -6.22 -12.52 5.84
CA GLY A 118 -7.30 -12.63 6.83
C GLY A 118 -7.80 -11.27 7.33
N ILE A 119 -6.93 -10.28 7.48
CA ILE A 119 -7.34 -8.89 7.80
C ILE A 119 -8.12 -8.26 6.65
N LEU A 120 -7.72 -8.49 5.40
CA LEU A 120 -8.45 -7.99 4.24
C LEU A 120 -9.83 -8.61 4.11
N MET A 121 -9.94 -9.93 4.34
CA MET A 121 -11.19 -10.67 4.27
C MET A 121 -12.21 -10.19 5.30
N ASN A 122 -11.76 -9.95 6.54
CA ASN A 122 -12.66 -9.71 7.68
C ASN A 122 -12.89 -8.23 8.03
N ASN A 123 -12.30 -7.28 7.30
CA ASN A 123 -12.54 -5.86 7.57
C ASN A 123 -13.87 -5.37 6.98
N THR A 124 -14.36 -4.25 7.54
CA THR A 124 -15.63 -3.61 7.20
C THR A 124 -15.58 -2.72 5.95
N LEU A 125 -14.43 -2.59 5.28
CA LEU A 125 -14.33 -1.76 4.08
C LEU A 125 -15.16 -2.37 2.95
N GLU A 126 -15.98 -1.54 2.30
CA GLU A 126 -16.75 -1.96 1.13
C GLU A 126 -15.83 -2.31 -0.04
N GLY A 127 -16.11 -3.44 -0.69
CA GLY A 127 -15.31 -3.92 -1.81
C GLY A 127 -15.38 -5.42 -1.99
N LYS A 128 -14.68 -5.92 -3.02
CA LYS A 128 -14.59 -7.34 -3.31
C LYS A 128 -13.23 -7.88 -2.87
N PHE A 129 -13.25 -8.87 -1.99
CA PHE A 129 -12.08 -9.66 -1.62
C PHE A 129 -11.86 -10.78 -2.66
N LEU A 130 -10.60 -10.99 -3.03
CA LEU A 130 -10.13 -12.05 -3.90
C LEU A 130 -8.89 -12.69 -3.26
N LEU A 131 -8.97 -14.00 -3.01
CA LEU A 131 -7.80 -14.81 -2.69
C LEU A 131 -7.09 -15.16 -4.01
N LEU A 132 -5.76 -15.05 -4.04
CA LEU A 132 -4.93 -15.38 -5.20
C LEU A 132 -4.28 -16.76 -5.06
#